data_AF-A0A965PG85-F1
#
_entry.id   AF-A0A965PG85-F1
#
_cell.length_a   1.000
_cell.length_b   1.000
_cell.length_c   1.000
_cell.angle_alpha   90.00
_cell.angle_beta   90.00
_cell.angle_gamma   90.00
#
_symmetry.space_group_name_H-M   'P 1'
#
loop_
_entity.id
_entity.type
_entity.pdbx_description
1 polymer ?
#
loop_
_entity_poly.entity_id
_entity_poly.type
_entity_poly.pdbx_seq_one_letter_code
_entity_poly.pdbx_strand_id
1 'polypeptide(L)'
;MKQTKNRRMAFPHDGKKIPKGKSGNPKGRPKLPDLKGAMAELLADEKNGKTALEAVLMRLRQMAIDGNLKAADMLLAYGYGRPKQQIDHTTGGNEIKAPAAIVFIKDADTD
;
A
#
# COMPACT_ATOMS: atom_id res chain seq x y z
N MET A 1 -13.22 23.89 45.12
CA MET A 1 -13.30 23.04 43.90
C MET A 1 -13.80 23.87 42.73
N LYS A 2 -12.98 24.11 41.70
CA LYS A 2 -13.44 24.68 40.42
C LYS A 2 -12.74 23.95 39.28
N GLN A 3 -13.38 22.90 38.78
CA GLN A 3 -13.15 22.45 37.41
C GLN A 3 -13.93 23.39 36.50
N THR A 4 -13.26 24.01 35.54
CA THR A 4 -13.92 24.37 34.27
C THR A 4 -12.98 24.01 33.13
N LYS A 5 -13.30 22.85 32.55
CA LYS A 5 -12.97 22.42 31.19
C LYS A 5 -12.83 23.62 30.25
N ASN A 6 -11.69 23.72 29.57
CA ASN A 6 -11.61 24.33 28.24
C ASN A 6 -10.47 23.69 27.44
N ARG A 7 -10.60 22.37 27.20
CA ARG A 7 -9.98 21.77 26.02
C ARG A 7 -10.82 22.17 24.82
N ARG A 8 -10.56 23.34 24.23
CA ARG A 8 -11.09 23.70 22.91
C ARG A 8 -10.44 22.75 21.91
N MET A 9 -11.19 21.74 21.50
CA MET A 9 -10.82 20.84 20.42
C MET A 9 -10.56 21.66 19.16
N ALA A 10 -9.40 21.46 18.54
CA ALA A 10 -9.01 22.09 17.28
C ALA A 10 -9.81 21.50 16.11
N PHE A 11 -11.08 21.86 16.01
CA PHE A 11 -11.84 21.75 14.76
C PHE A 11 -12.19 23.17 14.32
N PRO A 12 -12.06 23.52 13.03
CA PRO A 12 -12.47 24.84 12.56
C PRO A 12 -13.99 24.97 12.74
N HIS A 13 -14.41 25.68 13.80
CA HIS A 13 -15.81 25.87 14.17
C HIS A 13 -16.56 26.87 13.27
N ASP A 14 -15.88 27.46 12.27
CA ASP A 14 -16.40 28.59 11.50
C ASP A 14 -16.89 28.21 10.08
N GLY A 15 -16.98 26.92 9.73
CA GLY A 15 -17.38 26.48 8.38
C GLY A 15 -16.43 26.88 7.23
N LYS A 16 -15.34 27.59 7.53
CA LYS A 16 -14.31 28.00 6.57
C LYS A 16 -13.48 26.79 6.17
N LYS A 17 -13.57 26.39 4.91
CA LYS A 17 -12.76 25.32 4.32
C LYS A 17 -11.28 25.71 4.41
N ILE A 18 -10.46 24.79 4.90
CA ILE A 18 -9.01 24.95 4.89
C ILE A 18 -8.55 25.06 3.43
N PRO A 19 -7.77 26.10 3.04
CA PRO A 19 -7.28 26.22 1.69
C PRO A 19 -6.43 24.99 1.31
N LYS A 20 -6.60 24.47 0.09
CA LYS A 20 -5.80 23.34 -0.43
C LYS A 20 -4.31 23.71 -0.30
N GLY A 21 -3.52 22.83 0.34
CA GLY A 21 -2.10 23.08 0.60
C GLY A 21 -1.78 23.95 1.81
N LYS A 22 -2.76 24.34 2.65
CA LYS A 22 -2.54 25.04 3.94
C LYS A 22 -3.01 24.25 5.16
N SER A 23 -3.45 23.00 4.98
CA SER A 23 -3.62 22.07 6.10
C SER A 23 -2.27 21.80 6.76
N GLY A 24 -2.26 21.31 8.00
CA GLY A 24 -1.12 21.21 8.92
C GLY A 24 0.17 20.56 8.41
N ASN A 25 0.21 20.08 7.16
CA ASN A 25 1.42 19.83 6.40
C ASN A 25 1.32 20.45 4.97
N PRO A 26 1.63 21.75 4.80
CA PRO A 26 1.48 22.45 3.53
C PRO A 26 2.45 21.95 2.44
N LYS A 27 3.61 21.39 2.84
CA LYS A 27 4.60 20.81 1.92
C LYS A 27 4.32 19.35 1.55
N GLY A 28 3.27 18.75 2.12
CA GLY A 28 2.91 17.35 1.88
C GLY A 28 3.97 16.37 2.37
N ARG A 29 3.85 15.11 1.95
CA ARG A 29 4.87 14.09 2.23
C ARG A 29 6.18 14.55 1.59
N PRO A 30 7.30 14.65 2.33
CA PRO A 30 8.57 15.01 1.74
C PRO A 30 8.93 14.01 0.63
N LYS A 31 9.52 14.52 -0.46
CA LYS A 31 10.02 13.68 -1.54
C LYS A 31 11.18 12.85 -0.99
N LEU A 32 11.03 11.53 -1.00
CA LEU A 32 12.09 10.61 -0.62
C LEU A 32 13.18 10.61 -1.71
N PRO A 33 14.45 10.36 -1.32
CA PRO A 33 15.52 10.16 -2.30
C PRO A 33 15.22 8.95 -3.19
N ASP A 34 15.82 8.91 -4.39
CA ASP A 34 15.65 7.79 -5.30
C ASP A 34 16.40 6.55 -4.79
N LEU A 35 15.67 5.72 -4.04
CA LEU A 35 16.17 4.47 -3.48
C LEU A 35 16.62 3.49 -4.56
N LYS A 36 16.00 3.53 -5.75
CA LYS A 36 16.30 2.60 -6.83
C LYS A 36 17.71 2.85 -7.37
N GLY A 37 18.07 4.11 -7.62
CA GLY A 37 19.41 4.49 -8.06
C GLY A 37 20.47 4.11 -7.03
N ALA A 38 20.27 4.47 -5.76
CA ALA A 38 21.21 4.15 -4.69
C ALA A 38 21.40 2.63 -4.49
N MET A 39 20.32 1.85 -4.61
CA MET A 39 20.41 0.39 -4.56
C MET A 39 21.15 -0.21 -5.76
N ALA A 40 20.92 0.32 -6.97
CA ALA A 40 21.60 -0.16 -8.16
C ALA A 40 23.12 0.06 -8.06
N GLU A 41 23.54 1.23 -7.59
CA GLU A 41 24.95 1.57 -7.37
C GLU A 41 25.60 0.66 -6.31
N LEU A 42 24.92 0.47 -5.16
CA LEU A 42 25.41 -0.41 -4.10
C LEU A 42 25.53 -1.87 -4.55
N LEU A 43 24.59 -2.34 -5.36
CA LEU A 43 24.57 -3.73 -5.86
C LEU A 43 25.56 -3.97 -7.00
N ALA A 44 25.91 -2.91 -7.75
CA ALA A 44 26.93 -2.94 -8.80
C ALA A 44 28.36 -2.86 -8.25
N ASP A 45 28.55 -2.42 -7.00
CA ASP A 45 29.87 -2.36 -6.36
C ASP A 45 30.53 -3.75 -6.35
N GLU A 46 31.76 -3.82 -6.87
CA GLU A 46 32.53 -5.06 -6.99
C GLU A 46 33.58 -5.14 -5.89
N LYS A 47 33.57 -6.26 -5.15
CA LYS A 47 34.61 -6.57 -4.17
C LYS A 47 35.10 -7.99 -4.40
N ASN A 48 36.41 -8.14 -4.58
CA ASN A 48 37.08 -9.43 -4.80
C ASN A 48 36.54 -10.19 -6.03
N GLY A 49 36.25 -9.48 -7.12
CA GLY A 49 35.79 -10.07 -8.39
C GLY A 49 34.36 -10.62 -8.37
N LYS A 50 33.56 -10.20 -7.37
CA LYS A 50 32.12 -10.48 -7.29
C LYS A 50 31.37 -9.19 -7.04
N THR A 51 30.21 -9.05 -7.67
CA THR A 51 29.30 -7.94 -7.36
C THR A 51 28.66 -8.14 -5.99
N ALA A 52 28.30 -7.05 -5.32
CA ALA A 52 27.55 -7.13 -4.06
C ALA A 52 26.23 -7.90 -4.24
N LEU A 53 25.59 -7.81 -5.41
CA LEU A 53 24.40 -8.59 -5.76
C LEU A 53 24.67 -10.10 -5.72
N GLU A 54 25.75 -10.55 -6.37
CA GLU A 54 26.13 -11.97 -6.38
C GLU A 54 26.38 -12.50 -4.97
N ALA A 55 27.10 -11.73 -4.14
CA ALA A 55 27.37 -12.12 -2.76
C ALA A 55 26.08 -12.31 -1.95
N VAL A 56 25.10 -11.41 -2.12
CA VAL A 56 23.79 -11.50 -1.48
C VAL A 56 23.01 -12.73 -1.97
N LEU A 57 23.00 -12.99 -3.28
CA LEU A 57 22.34 -14.16 -3.87
C LEU A 57 22.95 -15.48 -3.38
N MET A 58 24.29 -15.55 -3.30
CA MET A 58 24.99 -16.71 -2.74
C MET A 58 24.59 -16.93 -1.28
N ARG A 59 24.52 -15.87 -0.47
CA ARG A 59 24.11 -15.97 0.93
C ARG A 59 22.66 -16.41 1.07
N LEU A 60 21.75 -15.86 0.26
CA LEU A 60 20.33 -16.25 0.22
C LEU A 60 20.17 -17.73 -0.15
N ARG A 61 20.91 -18.21 -1.15
CA ARG A 61 20.93 -19.64 -1.52
C ARG A 61 21.35 -20.50 -0.34
N GLN A 62 22.41 -20.11 0.36
CA GLN A 62 22.91 -20.89 1.50
C GLN A 62 21.88 -20.92 2.63
N MET A 63 21.26 -19.79 2.97
CA MET A 63 20.17 -19.75 3.94
C MET A 63 18.98 -20.62 3.54
N ALA A 64 18.65 -20.69 2.25
CA ALA A 64 17.58 -21.56 1.75
C ALA A 64 17.94 -23.05 1.93
N ILE A 65 19.18 -23.44 1.65
CA ILE A 65 19.69 -24.80 1.89
C ILE A 65 19.66 -25.14 3.38
N ASP A 66 20.00 -24.16 4.23
CA ASP A 66 19.97 -24.30 5.69
C ASP A 66 18.55 -24.41 6.27
N GLY A 67 17.50 -24.32 5.43
CA GLY A 67 16.10 -24.50 5.83
C GLY A 67 15.31 -23.21 6.05
N ASN A 68 15.85 -22.04 5.68
CA ASN A 68 15.07 -20.80 5.72
C ASN A 68 14.03 -20.77 4.59
N LEU A 69 12.80 -21.14 4.93
CA LEU A 69 11.66 -21.19 4.00
C LEU A 69 11.41 -19.86 3.27
N LYS A 70 11.63 -18.72 3.94
CA LYS A 70 11.43 -17.40 3.33
C LYS A 70 12.49 -17.10 2.27
N ALA A 71 13.75 -17.50 2.51
CA ALA A 71 14.80 -17.37 1.51
C ALA A 71 14.53 -18.26 0.29
N ALA A 72 14.08 -19.49 0.51
CA ALA A 72 13.68 -20.40 -0.55
C ALA A 72 12.51 -19.84 -1.39
N ASP A 73 11.43 -19.39 -0.74
CA ASP A 73 10.27 -18.78 -1.40
C ASP A 73 10.68 -17.55 -2.21
N MET A 74 11.53 -16.67 -1.67
CA MET A 74 12.01 -15.51 -2.42
C MET A 74 12.78 -15.92 -3.67
N LEU A 75 13.73 -16.86 -3.57
CA LEU A 75 14.48 -17.32 -4.75
C LEU A 75 13.58 -17.96 -5.81
N LEU A 76 12.60 -18.77 -5.41
CA LEU A 76 11.66 -19.40 -6.33
C LEU A 76 10.73 -18.39 -6.99
N ALA A 77 10.18 -17.45 -6.19
CA ALA A 77 9.27 -16.42 -6.69
C ALA A 77 9.92 -15.50 -7.72
N TYR A 78 11.21 -15.18 -7.58
CA TYR A 78 11.94 -14.35 -8.55
C TYR A 78 12.53 -15.15 -9.72
N GLY A 79 12.88 -16.42 -9.53
CA GLY A 79 13.44 -17.28 -10.57
C GLY A 79 12.39 -17.91 -11.50
N TYR A 80 11.28 -18.37 -10.94
CA TYR A 80 10.23 -19.10 -11.65
C TYR A 80 8.88 -18.37 -11.66
N GLY A 81 8.76 -17.27 -10.91
CA GLY A 81 7.49 -16.59 -10.72
C GLY A 81 6.67 -17.18 -9.58
N ARG A 82 5.65 -16.43 -9.14
CA ARG A 82 4.69 -16.92 -8.15
C ARG A 82 3.56 -17.72 -8.83
N PRO A 83 3.01 -18.73 -8.16
CA PRO A 83 1.81 -19.39 -8.66
C PRO A 83 0.68 -18.37 -8.86
N LYS A 84 -0.09 -18.54 -9.94
CA LYS A 84 -1.22 -17.65 -10.25
C LYS A 84 -2.22 -17.70 -9.10
N GLN A 85 -2.46 -16.56 -8.46
CA GLN A 85 -3.54 -16.41 -7.49
C GLN A 85 -4.85 -16.28 -8.25
N GLN A 86 -5.74 -17.26 -8.11
CA GLN A 86 -7.12 -17.10 -8.54
C GLN A 86 -7.85 -16.34 -7.44
N ILE A 87 -8.33 -15.14 -7.78
CA ILE A 87 -9.15 -14.33 -6.88
C ILE A 87 -10.58 -14.40 -7.40
N ASP A 88 -11.46 -15.00 -6.61
CA ASP A 88 -12.89 -14.97 -6.89
C ASP A 88 -13.51 -13.74 -6.23
N HIS A 89 -14.03 -12.83 -7.04
CA HIS A 89 -14.81 -11.67 -6.60
C HIS A 89 -16.31 -11.92 -6.60
N THR A 90 -16.74 -13.17 -6.85
CA THR A 90 -18.13 -13.62 -6.85
C THR A 90 -18.43 -14.53 -5.65
N THR A 91 -19.68 -14.90 -5.46
CA THR A 91 -20.10 -15.85 -4.43
C THR A 91 -19.81 -17.30 -4.88
N GLY A 92 -18.54 -17.65 -5.12
CA GLY A 92 -18.15 -19.00 -5.50
C GLY A 92 -18.61 -19.40 -6.91
N GLY A 93 -18.56 -18.48 -7.88
CA GLY A 93 -18.97 -18.72 -9.27
C GLY A 93 -20.43 -18.40 -9.62
N ASN A 94 -21.21 -17.84 -8.68
CA ASN A 94 -22.59 -17.41 -8.94
C ASN A 94 -22.67 -15.94 -9.32
N GLU A 95 -23.55 -15.60 -10.26
CA GLU A 95 -23.80 -14.23 -10.71
C GLU A 95 -24.19 -13.31 -9.54
N ILE A 96 -23.52 -12.16 -9.42
CA ILE A 96 -23.88 -11.12 -8.45
C ILE A 96 -25.15 -10.46 -8.96
N LYS A 97 -26.32 -10.86 -8.43
CA LYS A 97 -27.59 -10.19 -8.74
C LYS A 97 -27.53 -8.76 -8.23
N ALA A 98 -27.63 -7.80 -9.15
CA ALA A 98 -27.74 -6.39 -8.79
C ALA A 98 -28.95 -6.20 -7.84
N PRO A 99 -28.83 -5.38 -6.78
CA PRO A 99 -29.96 -5.10 -5.91
C PRO A 99 -31.08 -4.43 -6.73
N ALA A 100 -32.34 -4.79 -6.42
CA ALA A 100 -33.50 -4.26 -7.12
C ALA A 100 -33.49 -2.72 -7.08
N ALA A 101 -33.48 -2.09 -8.25
CA ALA A 101 -33.60 -0.65 -8.36
C ALA A 101 -34.99 -0.21 -7.86
N ILE A 102 -35.04 0.51 -6.75
CA ILE A 102 -36.28 1.13 -6.27
C ILE A 102 -36.53 2.36 -7.15
N VAL A 103 -37.49 2.26 -8.07
CA VAL A 103 -37.94 3.39 -8.88
C VAL A 103 -39.04 4.11 -8.10
N PHE A 104 -38.77 5.34 -7.68
CA PHE A 104 -39.80 6.22 -7.12
C PHE A 104 -40.63 6.78 -8.27
N ILE A 105 -41.84 6.25 -8.46
CA ILE A 105 -42.82 6.84 -9.35
C ILE A 105 -43.41 8.04 -8.59
N LYS A 106 -43.32 9.24 -9.18
CA LYS A 106 -44.09 10.38 -8.69
C LYS A 106 -45.55 10.12 -9.04
N ASP A 107 -46.39 9.91 -8.03
CA ASP A 107 -47.83 9.92 -8.23
C ASP A 107 -48.24 11.28 -8.82
N ALA A 108 -49.04 11.20 -9.87
CA ALA A 108 -49.45 12.32 -10.69
C ALA A 108 -50.16 13.39 -9.85
N ASP A 109 -49.82 14.65 -10.13
CA ASP A 109 -50.56 15.82 -9.67
C ASP A 109 -52.05 15.61 -9.96
N THR A 110 -52.84 15.52 -8.90
CA THR A 110 -54.31 15.45 -8.99
C THR A 110 -54.83 16.88 -9.04
N ASP A 111 -55.53 17.22 -10.13
CA ASP A 111 -56.16 18.52 -10.42
C ASP A 111 -57.07 19.05 -9.28
#